data_AF-A0A6G0YU88-F1
#
_entry.id   AF-A0A6G0YU88-F1
#
_cell.length_a   1.000
_cell.length_b   1.000
_cell.length_c   1.000
_cell.angle_alpha   90.00
_cell.angle_beta   90.00
_cell.angle_gamma   90.00
#
_symmetry.space_group_name_H-M   'P 1'
#
loop_
_entity.id
_entity.type
_entity.pdbx_description
1 polymer ?
#
loop_
_entity_poly.entity_id
_entity_poly.type
_entity_poly.pdbx_seq_one_letter_code
_entity_poly.pdbx_strand_id
1 'polypeptide(L)' 'MEDCMYSMYNYWRLKINQSKSIHCTFTLRQTPCPAVSIYGTFIPNSQSLKYLELMLDRRLTWQSI' A
#
# COMPACT_ATOMS: atom_id res chain seq x y z
N MET A 1 -2.09 -7.31 11.59
CA MET A 1 -2.44 -6.63 10.32
C MET A 1 -1.88 -7.41 9.14
N GLU A 2 -0.61 -7.86 9.19
CA GLU A 2 -0.06 -8.82 8.22
C GLU A 2 -0.90 -10.12 8.12
N ASP A 3 -1.38 -10.68 9.23
CA ASP A 3 -2.10 -11.96 9.22
C ASP A 3 -3.39 -11.95 8.38
N CYS A 4 -4.14 -10.85 8.41
CA CYS A 4 -5.36 -10.70 7.62
C CYS A 4 -5.07 -10.49 6.13
N MET A 5 -4.01 -9.74 5.80
CA MET A 5 -3.56 -9.68 4.41
C MET A 5 -3.10 -11.06 3.94
N TYR A 6 -2.34 -11.77 4.78
CA TYR A 6 -1.82 -13.11 4.50
C TYR A 6 -2.93 -14.10 4.20
N SER A 7 -3.96 -14.17 5.05
CA SER A 7 -5.11 -15.04 4.80
C SER A 7 -5.85 -14.68 3.51
N MET A 8 -6.00 -13.38 3.21
CA MET A 8 -6.69 -12.89 2.02
C MET A 8 -5.99 -13.35 0.73
N TYR A 9 -4.71 -13.02 0.52
CA TYR A 9 -4.06 -13.40 -0.74
C TYR A 9 -3.85 -14.91 -0.88
N ASN A 10 -3.73 -15.67 0.21
CA ASN A 10 -3.70 -17.13 0.13
C ASN A 10 -5.06 -17.71 -0.26
N TYR A 11 -6.16 -17.20 0.31
CA TYR A 11 -7.52 -17.62 -0.05
C TYR A 11 -7.78 -17.41 -1.55
N TRP A 12 -7.38 -16.25 -2.07
CA TRP A 12 -7.52 -15.92 -3.50
C TRP A 12 -6.41 -16.51 -4.39
N ARG A 13 -5.46 -17.27 -3.83
CA ARG A 13 -4.30 -17.85 -4.54
C ARG A 13 -3.48 -16.80 -5.32
N LEU A 14 -3.35 -15.60 -4.77
CA LEU A 14 -2.61 -14.50 -5.35
C LEU A 14 -1.13 -14.57 -4.96
N LYS A 15 -0.24 -14.49 -5.96
CA LYS A 15 1.20 -14.32 -5.75
C LYS A 15 1.57 -12.85 -5.86
N ILE A 16 1.80 -12.20 -4.71
CA ILE A 16 2.23 -10.80 -4.65
C ILE A 16 3.68 -10.68 -5.14
N ASN A 17 3.96 -9.67 -5.98
CA ASN A 17 5.31 -9.30 -6.38
C ASN A 17 5.78 -8.11 -5.54
N GLN A 18 6.65 -8.38 -4.57
CA GLN A 18 7.13 -7.39 -3.60
C GLN A 18 7.91 -6.27 -4.28
N SER A 19 8.75 -6.60 -5.26
CA SER A 19 9.58 -5.63 -6.00
C SER A 19 8.78 -4.64 -6.84
N LYS A 20 7.54 -4.99 -7.21
CA LYS A 20 6.63 -4.12 -7.97
C LYS A 20 5.51 -3.53 -7.10
N SER A 21 5.51 -3.84 -5.81
CA SER A 21 4.51 -3.35 -4.88
C SER A 21 4.96 -2.04 -4.25
N ILE A 22 4.00 -1.18 -3.91
CA ILE A 22 4.21 0.05 -3.16
C ILE A 22 3.14 0.08 -2.08
N HIS A 23 3.53 0.42 -0.85
CA HIS A 23 2.59 0.60 0.25
C HIS A 23 2.23 2.07 0.40
N CYS A 24 0.93 2.36 0.46
CA CYS A 24 0.44 3.66 0.88
C CYS A 24 -0.69 3.47 1.89
N THR A 25 -0.59 4.16 3.01
CA THR A 25 -1.61 4.17 4.05
C THR A 25 -2.38 5.49 3.98
N PHE A 26 -3.69 5.41 3.78
CA PHE A 26 -4.54 6.59 3.91
C PHE A 26 -4.76 6.90 5.39
N THR A 27 -4.27 8.04 5.84
CA THR A 27 -4.38 8.45 7.24
C THR A 27 -4.29 9.95 7.41
N LEU A 28 -5.09 10.47 8.34
CA LEU A 28 -5.00 11.85 8.81
C LEU A 28 -3.89 12.04 9.86
N ARG A 29 -3.30 10.95 10.37
CA ARG A 29 -2.21 11.01 11.36
C ARG A 29 -0.97 11.64 10.74
N GLN A 30 -0.26 12.45 11.53
CA GLN A 30 1.01 13.08 11.08
C GLN A 30 2.24 12.22 11.39
N THR A 31 2.05 11.11 12.10
CA THR A 31 3.13 10.18 12.46
C THR A 31 3.64 9.40 11.23
N PRO A 32 4.94 9.05 11.19
CA PRO A 32 5.47 8.13 10.18
C PRO A 32 4.66 6.84 10.15
N CYS A 33 4.34 6.35 8.95
CA CYS A 33 3.69 5.06 8.79
C CYS A 33 4.71 3.95 9.07
N PRO A 34 4.33 2.89 9.80
CA PRO A 34 5.22 1.76 10.02
C PRO A 34 5.59 1.10 8.69
N ALA A 35 6.80 0.54 8.63
CA ALA A 35 7.23 -0.25 7.49
C ALA A 35 6.37 -1.51 7.37
N VAL A 36 6.04 -1.89 6.14
CA VAL A 36 5.27 -3.10 5.84
C VAL A 36 6.15 -4.04 5.04
N SER A 37 6.17 -5.30 5.47
CA SER A 37 6.79 -6.39 4.75
C SER A 37 5.75 -7.26 4.07
N ILE A 38 6.15 -7.90 2.98
CA ILE A 38 5.43 -9.05 2.42
C ILE A 38 6.47 -10.15 2.21
N TYR A 39 6.24 -11.32 2.79
CA TYR A 39 7.19 -12.44 2.80
C TYR A 39 8.59 -12.05 3.32
N GLY A 40 8.64 -11.23 4.38
CA GLY A 40 9.90 -10.78 4.98
C GLY A 40 10.68 -9.73 4.17
N THR A 41 10.16 -9.30 3.01
CA THR A 41 10.77 -8.23 2.21
C THR A 41 10.01 -6.92 2.46
N PHE A 42 10.74 -5.86 2.87
CA PHE A 42 10.15 -4.54 3.05
C PHE A 42 9.76 -3.91 1.72
N ILE A 43 8.60 -3.28 1.69
CA ILE A 43 8.05 -2.62 0.51
C ILE A 43 8.25 -1.11 0.65
N PRO A 44 8.61 -0.40 -0.43
CA PRO A 44 8.68 1.05 -0.40
C PRO A 44 7.33 1.67 0.00
N ASN A 45 7.38 2.69 0.86
CA ASN A 45 6.23 3.50 1.22
C ASN A 45 6.11 4.69 0.26
N SER A 46 4.89 5.03 -0.15
CA SER A 46 4.58 6.28 -0.84
C SER A 46 3.45 7.03 -0.13
N GLN A 47 3.52 8.36 -0.17
CA GLN A 47 2.47 9.25 0.34
C GLN A 47 1.46 9.66 -0.73
N SER A 48 1.72 9.32 -1.99
CA SER A 48 0.83 9.57 -3.12
C SER A 48 0.93 8.46 -4.15
N LEU A 49 -0.17 8.20 -4.85
CA LEU A 49 -0.24 7.15 -5.88
C LEU A 49 -1.13 7.55 -7.03
N LYS A 50 -0.74 7.10 -8.22
CA LYS A 50 -1.51 7.22 -9.45
C LYS A 50 -2.50 6.07 -9.56
N TYR A 51 -3.78 6.37 -9.72
CA TYR A 51 -4.84 5.40 -9.97
C TYR A 51 -5.82 5.96 -10.99
N LEU A 52 -6.01 5.26 -12.12
CA LEU A 52 -6.95 5.69 -13.18
C LEU A 52 -6.79 7.16 -13.60
N GLU A 53 -5.54 7.60 -13.81
CA GLU A 53 -5.22 9.01 -14.17
C GLU A 53 -5.55 10.04 -13.08
N LEU A 54 -5.78 9.60 -11.85
CA LEU A 54 -5.90 10.44 -10.66
C LEU A 54 -4.66 10.29 -9.79
N MET A 55 -4.15 11.40 -9.27
CA MET A 55 -3.22 11.39 -8.15
C MET A 55 -4.02 11.39 -6.86
N LEU A 56 -3.86 10.34 -6.05
CA LEU A 56 -4.41 10.24 -4.71
C LEU A 56 -3.31 10.49 -3.69
N ASP A 57 -3.52 11.40 -2.75
CA ASP A 57 -2.60 11.62 -1.62
C ASP A 57 -2.97 10.75 -0.40
N ARG A 58 -2.11 10.76 0.62
CA ARG A 58 -2.31 10.04 1.88
C ARG A 58 -3.58 10.44 2.65
N ARG A 59 -4.16 11.60 2.33
CA ARG A 59 -5.41 12.10 2.95
C ARG A 59 -6.64 11.74 2.12
N LEU A 60 -6.47 10.97 1.04
CA LEU A 60 -7.51 10.64 0.08
C LEU A 60 -8.09 11.88 -0.63
N THR A 61 -7.26 12.91 -0.82
CA THR A 61 -7.55 14.00 -1.74
C THR A 61 -7.06 13.61 -3.14
N TRP A 62 -7.77 14.06 -4.17
CA TRP A 62 -7.48 13.69 -5.55
C TRP A 62 -7.30 14.91 -6.45
N GLN A 63 -6.47 14.74 -7.47
CA GLN A 63 -6.33 15.67 -8.58
C GLN A 63 -6.21 14.88 -9.88
N SER A 64 -6.83 15.36 -10.96
CA SER A 64 -6.61 14.81 -12.30
C SER A 64 -5.17 15.09 -12.74
N ILE A 65 -4.55 14.08 -13.36
CA ILE A 65 -3.23 14.20 -13.98
C ILE A 65 -3.33 14.87 -15.34
#